data_AF-A0A918X1N6-F1
#
_entry.id   AF-A0A918X1N6-F1
#
_cell.length_a   1.000
_cell.length_b   1.000
_cell.length_c   1.000
_cell.angle_alpha   90.00
_cell.angle_beta   90.00
_cell.angle_gamma   90.00
#
_symmetry.space_group_name_H-M   'P 1'
#
loop_
_entity.id
_entity.type
_entity.pdbx_description
1 polymer ?
#
loop_
_entity_poly.entity_id
_entity_poly.type
_entity_poly.pdbx_seq_one_letter_code
_entity_poly.pdbx_strand_id
1 'polypeptide(L)'
;MTEYVTADEVAALVGIPTPAEGTPDGVWMRAAVAGINALAVRTIPRLRDQGPPAGTSEGPERRRDEGPVQVPADIKAALLMQAQRLFARRSSPTGVVGYGDAGGGAVYVSRWDPDVERLLGIGSWAPAQTG
;
A
#
# COMPACT_ATOMS: atom_id res chain seq x y z
N MET A 1 -11.81 12.34 5.39
CA MET A 1 -11.45 11.60 4.16
C MET A 1 -11.50 10.12 4.53
N THR A 2 -12.37 9.31 3.93
CA THR A 2 -12.39 7.86 4.26
C THR A 2 -11.35 7.16 3.39
N GLU A 3 -10.36 6.56 4.03
CA GLU A 3 -9.22 5.90 3.37
C GLU A 3 -9.39 4.37 3.42
N TYR A 4 -8.85 3.64 2.43
CA TYR A 4 -8.82 2.16 2.48
C TYR A 4 -7.71 1.66 3.42
N VAL A 5 -6.60 2.39 3.50
CA VAL A 5 -5.51 2.19 4.45
C VAL A 5 -5.07 3.54 5.02
N THR A 6 -4.65 3.59 6.28
CA THR A 6 -4.21 4.83 6.95
C THR A 6 -2.72 4.84 7.27
N ALA A 7 -2.17 6.03 7.56
CA ALA A 7 -0.79 6.16 8.03
C ALA A 7 -0.54 5.43 9.35
N ASP A 8 -1.52 5.42 10.26
CA ASP A 8 -1.42 4.70 11.54
C ASP A 8 -1.31 3.20 11.33
N GLU A 9 -2.08 2.63 10.41
CA GLU A 9 -2.04 1.20 10.09
C GLU A 9 -0.69 0.82 9.47
N VAL A 10 -0.12 1.67 8.62
CA VAL A 10 1.21 1.45 8.04
C VAL A 10 2.30 1.58 9.11
N ALA A 11 2.23 2.59 9.99
CA ALA A 11 3.17 2.77 11.08
C ALA A 11 3.16 1.57 12.04
N ALA A 12 1.96 1.08 12.38
CA ALA A 12 1.77 -0.13 13.18
C ALA A 12 2.38 -1.36 12.51
N LEU A 13 2.21 -1.53 11.20
CA LEU A 13 2.82 -2.63 10.44
C LEU A 13 4.36 -2.55 10.42
N VAL A 14 4.93 -1.34 10.35
CA VAL A 14 6.38 -1.12 10.38
C VAL A 14 6.95 -1.26 11.80
N GLY A 15 6.12 -1.15 12.84
CA GLY A 15 6.56 -1.19 14.24
C GLY A 15 7.18 0.13 14.73
N ILE A 16 6.74 1.27 14.16
CA ILE A 16 7.19 2.61 14.57
C ILE A 16 5.99 3.46 15.02
N PRO A 17 6.20 4.49 15.87
CA PRO A 17 5.15 5.48 16.10
C PRO A 17 4.78 6.19 14.79
N THR A 18 3.51 6.54 14.61
CA THR A 18 3.06 7.31 13.45
C THR A 18 3.84 8.62 13.36
N PRO A 19 4.59 8.86 12.26
CA PRO A 19 5.38 10.07 12.15
C PRO A 19 4.51 11.34 12.12
N ALA A 20 4.94 12.34 12.88
CA ALA A 20 4.18 13.58 13.04
C ALA A 20 3.96 14.34 11.72
N GLU A 21 2.92 15.17 11.70
CA GLU A 21 2.64 16.06 10.58
C GLU A 21 3.77 17.06 10.31
N GLY A 22 4.10 17.30 9.04
CA GLY A 22 5.19 18.17 8.61
C GLY A 22 6.61 17.60 8.72
N THR A 23 6.82 16.44 9.34
CA THR A 23 8.14 15.76 9.34
C THR A 23 8.41 15.09 8.00
N PRO A 24 9.68 14.93 7.57
CA PRO A 24 9.99 14.23 6.32
C PRO A 24 9.35 12.83 6.24
N ASP A 25 9.48 12.03 7.30
CA ASP A 25 8.89 10.69 7.38
C ASP A 25 7.35 10.74 7.34
N GLY A 26 6.74 11.73 8.00
CA GLY A 26 5.30 11.92 7.94
C GLY A 26 4.81 12.31 6.55
N VAL A 27 5.54 13.16 5.85
CA VAL A 27 5.22 13.54 4.46
C VAL A 27 5.31 12.32 3.54
N TRP A 28 6.39 11.54 3.64
CA TRP A 28 6.57 10.33 2.83
C TRP A 28 5.51 9.25 3.11
N MET A 29 5.19 9.01 4.38
CA MET A 29 4.19 8.01 4.74
C MET A 29 2.80 8.39 4.24
N ARG A 30 2.37 9.65 4.44
CA ARG A 30 1.09 10.13 3.93
C ARG A 30 1.03 10.14 2.40
N ALA A 31 2.13 10.49 1.72
CA ALA A 31 2.21 10.41 0.27
C ALA A 31 2.08 8.98 -0.25
N ALA A 32 2.73 8.01 0.41
CA ALA A 32 2.62 6.59 0.08
C ALA A 32 1.18 6.08 0.27
N VAL A 33 0.55 6.40 1.40
CA VAL A 33 -0.84 6.04 1.72
C VAL A 33 -1.81 6.67 0.72
N ALA A 34 -1.68 7.97 0.45
CA ALA A 34 -2.52 8.68 -0.51
C ALA A 34 -2.40 8.10 -1.92
N GLY A 35 -1.18 7.81 -2.38
CA GLY A 35 -0.93 7.20 -3.68
C GLY A 35 -1.57 5.81 -3.80
N ILE A 36 -1.47 4.97 -2.77
CA ILE A 36 -2.08 3.64 -2.75
C ILE A 36 -3.60 3.73 -2.72
N ASN A 37 -4.18 4.59 -1.88
CA ASN A 37 -5.63 4.79 -1.83
C ASN A 37 -6.19 5.29 -3.17
N ALA A 38 -5.47 6.18 -3.87
CA ALA A 38 -5.86 6.66 -5.19
C ALA A 38 -5.77 5.59 -6.29
N LEU A 39 -4.75 4.72 -6.23
CA LEU A 39 -4.58 3.63 -7.19
C LEU A 39 -5.60 2.51 -6.96
N ALA A 40 -5.88 2.16 -5.71
CA ALA A 40 -6.70 1.00 -5.33
C ALA A 40 -8.06 0.96 -6.05
N VAL A 41 -8.78 2.10 -6.12
CA VAL A 41 -10.08 2.21 -6.82
C VAL A 41 -9.96 1.87 -8.30
N ARG A 42 -8.87 2.31 -8.93
CA ARG A 42 -8.67 2.25 -10.39
C ARG A 42 -8.14 0.89 -10.83
N THR A 43 -7.33 0.24 -10.01
CA THR A 43 -6.64 -1.00 -10.38
C THR A 43 -7.30 -2.26 -9.86
N ILE A 44 -8.07 -2.21 -8.76
CA ILE A 44 -8.60 -3.41 -8.11
C ILE A 44 -10.07 -3.58 -8.45
N PRO A 45 -10.45 -4.55 -9.32
CA PRO A 45 -11.84 -4.71 -9.76
C PRO A 45 -12.81 -4.90 -8.59
N ARG A 46 -12.38 -5.67 -7.57
CA ARG A 46 -13.18 -5.94 -6.36
C ARG A 46 -13.47 -4.69 -5.52
N LEU A 47 -12.66 -3.63 -5.62
CA LEU A 47 -12.93 -2.34 -4.98
C LEU A 47 -13.66 -1.39 -5.93
N ARG A 48 -13.36 -1.46 -7.23
CA ARG A 48 -14.07 -0.68 -8.26
C ARG A 48 -15.58 -0.94 -8.23
N ASP A 49 -15.98 -2.19 -8.04
CA ASP A 49 -17.38 -2.58 -7.95
C ASP A 49 -18.06 -2.05 -6.67
N GLN A 50 -17.27 -1.71 -5.63
CA GLN A 50 -17.76 -1.04 -4.42
C GLN A 50 -17.78 0.49 -4.54
N GLY A 51 -17.16 1.04 -5.58
CA GLY A 51 -16.95 2.48 -5.77
C GLY A 51 -15.81 3.06 -4.92
N PRO A 52 -15.39 4.29 -5.21
CA PRO A 52 -14.39 5.01 -4.41
C PRO A 52 -14.82 5.12 -2.95
N PRO A 53 -13.87 5.17 -2.00
CA PRO A 53 -14.21 5.32 -0.60
C PRO A 53 -14.72 6.74 -0.39
N ALA A 54 -15.69 6.87 0.50
CA ALA A 54 -16.42 8.10 0.64
C ALA A 54 -15.59 9.27 1.19
N GLY A 55 -15.87 10.48 0.71
CA GLY A 55 -15.05 11.65 1.03
C GLY A 55 -13.67 11.63 0.36
N THR A 56 -13.49 10.86 -0.72
CA THR A 56 -12.50 11.17 -1.77
C THR A 56 -13.11 12.15 -2.77
N SER A 57 -12.30 12.86 -3.55
CA SER A 57 -12.79 13.80 -4.57
C SER A 57 -13.64 13.13 -5.67
N GLU A 58 -13.54 11.81 -5.84
CA GLU A 58 -14.26 11.03 -6.85
C GLU A 58 -15.47 10.25 -6.26
N GLY A 59 -15.65 10.22 -4.93
CA GLY A 59 -16.71 9.45 -4.27
C GLY A 59 -17.79 10.32 -3.62
N PRO A 60 -19.01 9.77 -3.42
CA PRO A 60 -20.05 10.49 -2.69
C PRO A 60 -19.56 10.82 -1.26
N GLU A 61 -20.01 11.95 -0.70
CA GLU A 61 -19.88 12.20 0.73
C GLU A 61 -20.69 11.13 1.49
N ARG A 62 -20.02 10.29 2.29
CA ARG A 62 -20.70 9.30 3.15
C ARG A 62 -21.46 10.08 4.22
N ARG A 63 -22.72 9.71 4.45
CA ARG A 63 -23.37 10.15 5.70
C ARG A 63 -22.67 9.50 6.90
N ARG A 64 -22.69 10.16 8.06
CA ARG A 64 -22.00 9.71 9.28
C ARG A 64 -22.46 8.34 9.80
N ASP A 65 -23.64 7.86 9.38
CA ASP A 65 -24.24 6.57 9.70
C ASP A 65 -23.83 5.43 8.76
N GLU A 66 -23.22 5.76 7.62
CA GLU A 66 -22.66 4.77 6.71
C GLU A 66 -21.30 4.32 7.29
N GLY A 67 -21.28 3.09 7.84
CA GLY A 67 -20.11 2.49 8.47
C GLY A 67 -18.84 2.47 7.60
N PRO A 68 -17.70 2.04 8.17
CA PRO A 68 -16.41 2.07 7.47
C PRO A 68 -16.46 1.28 6.16
N VAL A 69 -15.63 1.70 5.19
CA VAL A 69 -15.49 0.98 3.93
C VAL A 69 -15.05 -0.46 4.23
N GLN A 70 -15.88 -1.45 3.87
CA GLN A 70 -15.57 -2.85 4.11
C GLN A 70 -14.58 -3.34 3.05
N VAL A 71 -13.29 -3.14 3.30
CA VAL A 71 -12.21 -3.66 2.45
C VAL A 71 -12.01 -5.15 2.77
N PRO A 72 -12.07 -6.04 1.76
CA PRO A 72 -11.71 -7.44 1.97
C PRO A 72 -10.32 -7.58 2.60
N ALA A 73 -10.18 -8.50 3.56
CA ALA A 73 -8.99 -8.59 4.40
C ALA A 73 -7.70 -8.86 3.62
N ASP A 74 -7.78 -9.65 2.55
CA ASP A 74 -6.69 -9.93 1.61
C ASP A 74 -6.22 -8.67 0.87
N ILE A 75 -7.17 -7.88 0.37
CA ILE A 75 -6.88 -6.61 -0.29
C ILE A 75 -6.30 -5.60 0.70
N LYS A 76 -6.88 -5.48 1.90
CA LYS A 76 -6.38 -4.61 2.97
C LYS A 76 -4.93 -4.95 3.32
N ALA A 77 -4.61 -6.23 3.51
CA ALA A 77 -3.27 -6.69 3.80
C ALA A 77 -2.28 -6.30 2.69
N ALA A 78 -2.64 -6.50 1.43
CA ALA A 78 -1.77 -6.18 0.30
C ALA A 78 -1.56 -4.68 0.10
N LEU A 79 -2.61 -3.87 0.27
CA LEU A 79 -2.49 -2.41 0.25
C LEU A 79 -1.54 -1.91 1.36
N LEU A 80 -1.62 -2.48 2.56
CA LEU A 80 -0.73 -2.16 3.68
C LEU A 80 0.73 -2.55 3.38
N MET A 81 0.96 -3.77 2.88
CA MET A 81 2.30 -4.23 2.48
C MET A 81 2.92 -3.32 1.41
N GLN A 82 2.12 -2.95 0.40
CA GLN A 82 2.60 -2.07 -0.68
C GLN A 82 2.88 -0.64 -0.18
N ALA A 83 2.03 -0.09 0.69
CA ALA A 83 2.25 1.23 1.29
C ALA A 83 3.50 1.25 2.17
N GLN A 84 3.71 0.22 2.99
CA GLN A 84 4.92 0.03 3.80
C GLN A 84 6.18 -0.03 2.93
N ARG A 85 6.13 -0.73 1.80
CA ARG A 85 7.26 -0.82 0.85
C ARG A 85 7.58 0.53 0.22
N LEU A 86 6.57 1.28 -0.21
CA LEU A 86 6.77 2.64 -0.75
C LEU A 86 7.39 3.56 0.30
N PHE A 87 6.94 3.49 1.55
CA PHE A 87 7.53 4.24 2.65
C PHE A 87 8.99 3.83 2.93
N ALA A 88 9.32 2.54 2.89
CA ALA A 88 10.68 2.04 3.11
C ALA A 88 11.67 2.49 2.02
N ARG A 89 11.21 2.70 0.78
CA ARG A 89 12.07 3.17 -0.33
C ARG A 89 12.66 4.56 -0.11
N ARG A 90 12.12 5.38 0.80
CA ARG A 90 12.71 6.69 1.12
C ARG A 90 14.16 6.56 1.62
N SER A 91 14.46 5.47 2.33
CA SER A 91 15.79 5.19 2.89
C SER A 91 16.73 4.59 1.85
N SER A 92 16.21 4.15 0.70
CA SER A 92 17.00 3.65 -0.42
C SER A 92 16.33 3.94 -1.77
N PRO A 93 16.43 5.20 -2.26
CA PRO A 93 15.80 5.61 -3.51
C PRO A 93 16.31 4.83 -4.74
N THR A 94 17.55 4.36 -4.69
CA THR A 94 18.21 3.55 -5.73
C THR A 94 17.95 2.04 -5.58
N GLY A 95 17.31 1.62 -4.49
CA GLY A 95 16.97 0.23 -4.21
C GLY A 95 18.03 -0.54 -3.44
N VAL A 96 19.17 0.01 -3.05
CA VAL A 96 20.17 -0.69 -2.22
C VAL A 96 19.75 -0.74 -0.73
N VAL A 97 19.27 -1.88 -0.24
CA VAL A 97 18.84 -2.09 1.17
C VAL A 97 20.03 -2.22 2.12
N GLY A 98 21.18 -2.65 1.60
CA GLY A 98 22.41 -2.82 2.36
C GLY A 98 23.50 -3.52 1.55
N TYR A 99 24.68 -3.62 2.14
CA TYR A 99 25.77 -4.50 1.70
C TYR A 99 25.63 -5.83 2.45
N GLY A 100 25.58 -6.96 1.74
CA GLY A 100 25.54 -8.27 2.39
C GLY A 100 26.90 -8.66 3.00
N ASP A 101 26.90 -9.10 4.26
CA ASP A 101 28.10 -9.50 5.04
C ASP A 101 28.88 -10.69 4.45
N ALA A 102 28.29 -11.42 3.50
CA ALA A 102 28.93 -12.55 2.81
C ALA A 102 29.04 -12.30 1.30
N GLY A 103 30.02 -11.49 0.88
CA GLY A 103 30.43 -11.42 -0.52
C GLY A 103 30.08 -10.15 -1.32
N GLY A 104 29.87 -9.00 -0.68
CA GLY A 104 30.10 -7.70 -1.32
C GLY A 104 29.17 -7.32 -2.48
N GLY A 105 27.94 -7.82 -2.50
CA GLY A 105 26.90 -7.40 -3.45
C GLY A 105 25.91 -6.43 -2.82
N ALA A 106 25.52 -5.40 -3.56
CA ALA A 106 24.38 -4.55 -3.21
C ALA A 106 23.09 -5.38 -3.20
N VAL A 107 22.36 -5.40 -2.09
CA VAL A 107 21.06 -6.06 -2.01
C VAL A 107 20.00 -5.09 -2.53
N TYR A 108 19.35 -5.43 -3.64
CA TYR A 108 18.33 -4.58 -4.25
C TYR A 108 16.91 -4.85 -3.72
N VAL A 109 16.13 -3.81 -3.43
CA VAL A 109 14.67 -3.89 -3.24
C VAL A 109 14.08 -4.28 -4.58
N SER A 110 13.48 -5.47 -4.67
CA SER A 110 12.73 -5.86 -5.87
C SER A 110 11.67 -4.82 -6.20
N ARG A 111 11.53 -4.47 -7.48
CA ARG A 111 10.48 -3.56 -7.96
C ARG A 111 9.13 -4.26 -8.12
N TRP A 112 9.14 -5.58 -8.19
CA TRP A 112 8.01 -6.46 -8.48
C TRP A 112 7.80 -7.44 -7.32
N ASP A 113 6.54 -7.71 -6.96
CA ASP A 113 6.17 -8.59 -5.85
C ASP A 113 4.96 -9.45 -6.24
N PRO A 114 5.16 -10.73 -6.58
CA PRO A 114 4.10 -11.60 -7.06
C PRO A 114 3.04 -11.91 -5.99
N ASP A 115 3.38 -11.80 -4.69
CA ASP A 115 2.44 -12.04 -3.60
C ASP A 115 1.48 -10.86 -3.43
N VAL A 116 2.00 -9.64 -3.56
CA VAL A 116 1.16 -8.42 -3.60
C VAL A 116 0.27 -8.42 -4.85
N GLU A 117 0.80 -8.80 -6.02
CA GLU A 117 0.00 -8.91 -7.24
C GLU A 117 -1.14 -9.94 -7.11
N ARG A 118 -0.84 -11.11 -6.53
CA ARG A 118 -1.82 -12.15 -6.24
C ARG A 118 -2.92 -11.67 -5.30
N LEU A 119 -2.57 -10.97 -4.23
CA LEU A 119 -3.54 -10.49 -3.25
C LEU A 119 -4.41 -9.34 -3.78
N LEU A 120 -3.83 -8.46 -4.60
CA LEU A 120 -4.57 -7.35 -5.23
C LEU A 120 -5.34 -7.77 -6.48
N GLY A 121 -5.03 -8.95 -7.05
CA GLY A 121 -5.59 -9.43 -8.31
C GLY A 121 -5.21 -8.55 -9.50
N ILE A 122 -3.99 -8.02 -9.50
CA ILE A 122 -3.47 -7.12 -10.54
C ILE A 122 -2.26 -7.75 -11.26
N GLY A 123 -1.95 -7.27 -12.47
CA GLY A 123 -0.78 -7.71 -13.24
C GLY A 123 -0.99 -8.98 -14.06
N SER A 124 0.09 -9.67 -14.41
CA SER A 124 0.09 -10.91 -15.20
C SER A 124 0.18 -12.16 -14.33
N TRP A 125 -0.18 -12.06 -13.04
CA TRP A 125 -0.23 -13.21 -12.16
C TRP A 125 -1.18 -14.27 -12.72
N ALA A 126 -0.65 -15.47 -12.97
CA ALA A 126 -1.40 -16.63 -13.40
C ALA A 126 -1.16 -17.77 -12.39
N PRO A 127 -2.19 -18.57 -12.06
CA PRO A 127 -1.98 -19.78 -11.27
C PRO A 127 -1.00 -20.70 -12.00
N ALA A 128 -0.12 -21.37 -11.25
CA ALA A 128 0.80 -22.35 -11.81
C ALA A 128 0.00 -23.45 -12.52
N GLN A 129 0.20 -23.59 -13.83
CA GLN A 129 -0.37 -24.70 -14.59
C GLN A 129 0.52 -25.93 -14.34
N THR A 130 -0.01 -26.91 -13.62
CA THR A 130 0.59 -28.24 -13.56
C THR A 130 0.07 -29.02 -14.77
N GLY A 131 1.00 -29.35 -15.68
CA GLY A 131 0.75 -30.27 -16.79
C GLY A 131 0.90 -31.72 -16.36
#